data_AF-A0A3D3Q6N5-F1
#
_entry.id   AF-A0A3D3Q6N5-F1
#
_cell.length_a   1.000
_cell.length_b   1.000
_cell.length_c   1.000
_cell.angle_alpha   90.00
_cell.angle_beta   90.00
_cell.angle_gamma   90.00
#
_symmetry.space_group_name_H-M   'P 1'
#
loop_
_entity.id
_entity.type
_entity.pdbx_description
1 polymer ?
#
loop_
_entity_poly.entity_id
_entity_poly.type
_entity_poly.pdbx_seq_one_letter_code
_entity_poly.pdbx_strand_id
1 'polypeptide(L)'
;MGPRVVELQQPEQVLAAILATLSALPPRAVPVAGAAGLVLAEDLVAGFDLPPFRTSAMDGFAARWNDVACLLYTSPSPPDPTT
;
A
#
# COMPACT_ATOMS: atom_id res chain seq x y z
N MET A 1 48.87 -4.49 -36.57
CA MET A 1 47.84 -4.88 -35.58
C MET A 1 46.50 -4.56 -36.21
N GLY A 2 45.82 -5.56 -36.81
CA GLY A 2 44.61 -5.33 -37.60
C GLY A 2 43.40 -4.93 -36.74
N PRO A 3 42.35 -4.32 -37.32
CA PRO A 3 41.18 -3.90 -36.56
C PRO A 3 40.46 -5.12 -36.00
N ARG A 4 40.19 -5.13 -34.69
CA ARG A 4 39.27 -6.09 -34.07
C ARG A 4 37.86 -5.72 -34.48
N VAL A 5 37.25 -6.51 -35.36
CA VAL A 5 35.82 -6.47 -35.59
C VAL A 5 35.16 -7.18 -34.40
N VAL A 6 34.37 -6.44 -33.62
CA VAL A 6 33.53 -7.02 -32.57
C VAL A 6 32.13 -7.17 -33.17
N GLU A 7 31.62 -8.39 -33.15
CA GLU A 7 30.26 -8.67 -33.60
C GLU A 7 29.25 -7.99 -32.66
N LEU A 8 28.33 -7.20 -33.21
CA LEU A 8 27.34 -6.46 -32.44
C LEU A 8 26.26 -7.43 -31.95
N GLN A 9 26.25 -7.69 -30.64
CA GLN A 9 25.20 -8.47 -30.00
C GLN A 9 23.91 -7.66 -29.86
N GLN A 10 22.78 -8.36 -29.77
CA GLN A 10 21.50 -7.70 -29.52
C GLN A 10 21.47 -7.10 -28.11
N PRO A 11 20.92 -5.89 -27.90
CA PRO A 11 20.90 -5.23 -26.60
C PRO A 11 20.34 -6.09 -25.47
N GLU A 12 19.30 -6.88 -25.74
CA GLU A 12 18.66 -7.77 -24.75
C GLU A 12 19.60 -8.89 -24.31
N GLN A 13 20.44 -9.40 -25.22
CA GLN A 13 21.43 -10.43 -24.92
C GLN A 13 22.55 -9.87 -24.03
N VAL A 14 23.01 -8.66 -24.33
CA VAL A 14 24.03 -7.96 -23.54
C VAL A 14 23.49 -7.63 -22.15
N LEU A 15 22.26 -7.10 -22.07
CA LEU A 15 21.61 -6.81 -20.80
C LEU A 15 21.45 -8.08 -19.95
N ALA A 16 20.95 -9.17 -20.54
CA ALA A 16 20.83 -10.45 -19.83
C ALA A 16 22.18 -10.99 -19.35
N ALA A 17 23.21 -10.91 -20.19
CA ALA A 17 24.56 -11.32 -19.81
C ALA A 17 25.12 -10.49 -18.64
N ILE A 18 24.91 -9.18 -18.64
CA ILE A 18 25.33 -8.30 -17.54
C ILE A 18 24.57 -8.63 -16.27
N LEU A 19 23.24 -8.70 -16.32
CA LEU A 19 22.41 -9.01 -15.15
C LEU A 19 22.73 -10.39 -14.56
N ALA A 20 23.09 -11.37 -15.38
CA ALA A 20 23.51 -12.69 -14.94
C ALA A 20 24.82 -12.71 -14.13
N THR A 21 25.64 -11.66 -14.22
CA THR A 21 26.85 -11.51 -13.39
C THR A 21 26.60 -10.85 -12.05
N LEU A 22 25.42 -10.25 -11.86
CA LEU A 22 25.06 -9.55 -10.63
C LEU A 22 24.39 -10.53 -9.65
N SER A 23 24.67 -10.34 -8.37
CA SER A 23 23.94 -10.99 -7.28
C SER A 23 23.33 -9.92 -6.38
N ALA A 24 22.15 -10.21 -5.83
CA ALA A 24 21.55 -9.35 -4.85
C ALA A 24 22.46 -9.26 -3.61
N LEU A 25 22.60 -8.06 -3.05
CA LEU A 25 23.35 -7.87 -1.81
C LEU A 25 22.62 -8.59 -0.66
N PRO A 26 23.37 -9.11 0.34
CA PRO A 26 22.76 -9.67 1.53
C PRO A 26 21.82 -8.67 2.22
N PRO A 27 20.67 -9.12 2.73
CA PRO A 27 19.76 -8.25 3.45
C PRO A 27 20.38 -7.76 4.76
N ARG A 28 19.96 -6.59 5.22
CA ARG A 28 20.40 -6.02 6.49
C ARG A 28 19.21 -5.44 7.24
N ALA A 29 19.21 -5.63 8.56
CA ALA A 29 18.27 -4.94 9.43
C ALA A 29 18.66 -3.46 9.54
N VAL A 30 17.67 -2.58 9.40
CA VAL A 30 17.84 -1.13 9.54
C VAL A 30 16.74 -0.56 10.41
N PRO A 31 16.99 0.54 11.14
CA PRO A 31 15.91 1.30 11.76
C PRO A 31 14.93 1.81 10.70
N VAL A 32 13.63 1.86 11.02
CA VAL A 32 12.58 2.33 10.10
C VAL A 32 12.86 3.73 9.55
N ALA A 33 13.41 4.62 10.38
CA ALA A 33 13.80 5.97 9.96
C ALA A 33 14.87 5.98 8.85
N GLY A 34 15.66 4.92 8.70
CA GLY A 34 16.68 4.76 7.67
C GLY A 34 16.28 3.83 6.52
N ALA A 35 15.01 3.41 6.44
CA ALA A 35 14.54 2.48 5.42
C ALA A 35 14.10 3.15 4.11
N ALA A 36 13.88 4.47 4.10
CA ALA A 36 13.41 5.20 2.93
C ALA A 36 14.38 5.04 1.75
N GLY A 37 13.85 4.62 0.59
CA GLY A 37 14.63 4.37 -0.63
C GLY A 37 15.28 2.98 -0.72
N LEU A 38 15.14 2.13 0.30
CA LEU A 38 15.55 0.73 0.22
C LEU A 38 14.42 -0.16 -0.33
N VAL A 39 14.80 -1.34 -0.82
CA VAL A 39 13.88 -2.40 -1.24
C VAL A 39 13.75 -3.41 -0.10
N LEU A 40 12.52 -3.86 0.18
CA LEU A 40 12.29 -4.92 1.17
C LEU A 40 12.94 -6.22 0.71
N ALA A 41 13.58 -6.92 1.65
CA ALA A 41 14.21 -8.21 1.40
C ALA A 41 13.21 -9.37 1.39
N GLU A 42 12.05 -9.18 2.02
CA GLU A 42 10.98 -10.15 2.17
C GLU A 42 9.62 -9.43 2.31
N ASP A 43 8.52 -10.16 2.14
CA ASP A 43 7.18 -9.62 2.30
C ASP A 43 6.92 -9.14 3.73
N LEU A 44 6.23 -8.01 3.88
CA LEU A 44 5.86 -7.44 5.17
C LEU A 44 4.35 -7.67 5.43
N VAL A 45 4.03 -8.45 6.46
CA VAL A 45 2.66 -8.75 6.87
C VAL A 45 2.34 -8.02 8.18
N ALA A 46 1.15 -7.43 8.28
CA ALA A 46 0.69 -6.81 9.51
C ALA A 46 0.55 -7.86 10.63
N GLY A 47 1.14 -7.60 11.79
CA GLY A 47 1.07 -8.52 12.93
C GLY A 47 -0.25 -8.48 13.70
N PHE A 48 -1.13 -7.53 13.40
CA PHE A 48 -2.41 -7.32 14.06
C PHE A 48 -3.33 -6.42 13.22
N ASP A 49 -4.63 -6.50 13.47
CA ASP A 49 -5.63 -5.62 12.86
C ASP A 49 -5.49 -4.18 13.36
N LEU A 50 -5.69 -3.21 12.47
CA LEU A 50 -5.72 -1.80 12.83
C LEU A 50 -7.01 -1.15 12.30
N PRO A 51 -7.95 -0.73 13.18
CA PRO A 51 -7.89 -0.79 14.64
C PRO A 51 -8.01 -2.24 15.20
N PRO A 52 -7.45 -2.52 16.38
CA PRO A 52 -7.50 -3.87 16.99
C PRO A 52 -8.89 -4.25 17.53
N PHE A 53 -9.83 -3.30 17.56
CA PHE A 53 -11.22 -3.51 17.94
C PHE A 53 -12.11 -2.53 17.18
N ARG A 54 -13.43 -2.73 17.24
CA ARG A 54 -14.39 -1.83 16.59
C ARG A 54 -14.30 -0.43 17.22
N THR A 55 -13.81 0.53 16.44
CA THR A 55 -13.82 1.95 16.79
C THR A 55 -14.81 2.69 15.89
N SER A 56 -15.35 3.80 16.39
CA SER A 56 -16.10 4.75 15.56
C SER A 56 -15.13 5.81 15.05
N ALA A 57 -15.24 6.16 13.77
CA ALA A 57 -14.56 7.34 13.19
C ALA A 57 -15.37 8.63 13.36
N MET A 58 -16.54 8.56 14.01
CA MET A 58 -17.46 9.67 14.21
C MET A 58 -17.82 9.81 15.69
N ASP A 59 -18.10 11.04 16.10
CA ASP A 59 -18.77 11.34 17.35
C ASP A 59 -20.25 10.98 17.26
N GLY A 60 -20.76 10.23 18.22
CA GLY A 60 -22.15 9.78 18.22
C GLY A 60 -22.41 8.71 19.27
N PHE A 61 -23.55 8.03 19.14
CA PHE A 61 -23.98 6.97 20.05
C PHE A 61 -23.93 5.61 19.36
N ALA A 62 -23.41 4.60 20.04
CA ALA A 62 -23.48 3.22 19.59
C ALA A 62 -24.90 2.67 19.82
N ALA A 63 -25.58 2.28 18.74
CA ALA A 63 -26.92 1.70 18.78
C ALA A 63 -26.92 0.29 18.16
N ARG A 64 -27.81 -0.58 18.65
CA ARG A 64 -28.10 -1.85 17.97
C ARG A 64 -29.00 -1.53 16.78
N TRP A 65 -28.60 -1.97 15.59
CA TRP A 65 -29.34 -1.68 14.36
C TRP A 65 -30.83 -2.04 14.47
N ASN A 66 -31.15 -3.23 15.00
CA ASN A 66 -32.54 -3.68 15.11
C ASN A 66 -33.43 -2.80 16.00
N ASP A 67 -32.86 -2.07 16.96
CA ASP A 67 -33.61 -1.19 17.85
C ASP A 67 -33.94 0.17 17.17
N VAL A 68 -33.18 0.54 16.13
CA VAL A 68 -33.26 1.85 15.46
C VAL A 68 -33.63 1.78 13.97
N ALA A 69 -33.61 0.60 13.35
CA ALA A 69 -33.83 0.43 11.91
C ALA A 69 -35.24 0.87 11.44
N CYS A 70 -36.23 0.78 12.33
CA CYS A 70 -37.61 1.20 12.06
C CYS A 70 -37.88 2.65 12.47
N LEU A 71 -36.86 3.40 12.90
CA LEU A 71 -36.98 4.84 13.03
C LEU A 71 -37.04 5.41 11.60
N LEU A 72 -38.25 5.45 11.06
CA LEU A 72 -38.54 6.30 9.92
C LEU A 72 -38.15 7.71 10.33
N TYR A 73 -37.21 8.29 9.59
CA TYR A 73 -36.84 9.69 9.70
C TYR A 73 -38.11 10.55 9.69
N THR A 74 -38.53 11.02 10.87
CA THR A 74 -39.37 12.21 10.97
C THR A 74 -38.41 13.34 11.30
N SER A 75 -38.04 14.14 10.30
CA SER A 75 -37.31 15.38 10.58
C SER A 75 -38.15 16.24 11.52
N PRO A 76 -37.56 16.83 12.58
CA PRO A 76 -38.19 17.96 13.24
C PRO A 76 -37.87 19.22 12.42
N SER A 77 -38.46 19.35 11.24
CA SER A 77 -38.73 20.68 10.65
C SER A 77 -39.67 20.55 9.45
N PRO A 78 -40.83 21.23 9.44
CA PRO A 78 -41.61 21.39 8.22
C PRO A 78 -40.85 22.29 7.21
N PRO A 79 -41.03 22.10 5.89
CA PRO A 79 -40.54 23.07 4.91
C PRO A 79 -41.22 24.43 5.16
N ASP A 80 -40.45 25.50 5.11
CA ASP A 80 -40.96 26.87 5.16
C ASP A 80 -41.92 27.09 3.97
N PRO A 81 -43.18 27.50 4.19
CA PRO A 81 -44.13 27.72 3.10
C PRO A 81 -43.83 28.96 2.23
N THR A 82 -42.72 29.67 2.49
CA THR A 82 -42.42 30.98 1.87
C THR A 82 -41.17 31.02 0.97
N THR A 83 -40.57 29.87 0.60
CA THR A 83 -39.56 29.78 -0.48
C THR A 83 -40.13 29.10 -1.72
#